data_AF-A0A957L060-F1
#
_entry.id   AF-A0A957L060-F1
#
_cell.length_a   1.000
_cell.length_b   1.000
_cell.length_c   1.000
_cell.angle_alpha   90.00
_cell.angle_beta   90.00
_cell.angle_gamma   90.00
#
_symmetry.space_group_name_H-M   'P 1'
#
loop_
_entity.id
_entity.type
_entity.pdbx_description
1 polymer ?
#
loop_
_entity_poly.entity_id
_entity_poly.type
_entity_poly.pdbx_seq_one_letter_code
_entity_poly.pdbx_strand_id
1 'polypeptide(L)'
;MMAETILNGEPYHYWTGGSGRPLLLLHGFTGSGAGWEPFRAAWGADYQLIAPDILGHGRSAAPADPARYTMAAVAADMVAL
;
A
#
# COMPACT_ATOMS: atom_id res chain seq x y z
N MET A 1 -12.05 3.98 0.49
CA MET A 1 -11.63 5.32 0.03
C MET A 1 -10.17 5.28 -0.41
N MET A 2 -9.83 6.10 -1.40
CA MET A 2 -8.44 6.38 -1.78
C MET A 2 -7.87 7.39 -0.76
N ALA A 3 -6.60 7.25 -0.41
CA ALA A 3 -5.92 8.06 0.58
C ALA A 3 -4.44 8.23 0.21
N GLU A 4 -3.83 9.29 0.74
CA GLU A 4 -2.42 9.62 0.55
C GLU A 4 -1.78 9.91 1.90
N THR A 5 -0.50 9.59 2.04
CA THR A 5 0.30 9.86 3.24
C THR A 5 1.77 10.02 2.88
N ILE A 6 2.60 10.42 3.84
CA ILE A 6 4.06 10.45 3.70
C ILE A 6 4.64 9.41 4.64
N LEU A 7 5.36 8.43 4.09
CA LEU A 7 6.02 7.36 4.83
C LEU A 7 7.54 7.50 4.65
N ASN A 8 8.26 7.68 5.75
CA ASN A 8 9.72 7.82 5.75
C ASN A 8 10.25 8.81 4.70
N GLY A 9 9.52 9.91 4.49
CA GLY A 9 9.88 10.99 3.57
C GLY A 9 9.35 10.84 2.14
N GLU A 10 8.69 9.74 1.79
CA GLU A 10 8.14 9.50 0.45
C GLU A 10 6.61 9.55 0.42
N PRO A 11 6.00 10.19 -0.60
CA PRO A 11 4.56 10.13 -0.83
C PRO A 11 4.10 8.71 -1.19
N TYR A 12 3.07 8.24 -0.48
CA TYR A 12 2.40 6.98 -0.75
C TYR A 12 0.92 7.20 -1.05
N HIS A 13 0.45 6.55 -2.11
CA HIS A 13 -0.96 6.36 -2.38
C HIS A 13 -1.38 4.97 -1.88
N TYR A 14 -2.55 4.90 -1.25
CA TYR A 14 -3.15 3.64 -0.85
C TYR A 14 -4.67 3.75 -0.91
N TRP A 15 -5.35 2.62 -0.95
CA TRP A 15 -6.77 2.61 -0.66
C TRP A 15 -7.05 1.82 0.60
N THR A 16 -8.03 2.28 1.37
CA THR A 16 -8.48 1.63 2.59
C THR A 16 -10.01 1.53 2.63
N GLY A 17 -10.54 0.49 3.24
CA GLY A 17 -11.99 0.35 3.41
C GLY A 17 -12.38 -0.95 4.08
N GLY A 18 -13.66 -1.06 4.43
CA GLY A 18 -14.14 -2.11 5.33
C GLY A 18 -13.94 -1.72 6.80
N SER A 19 -14.14 -2.69 7.69
CA SER A 19 -14.07 -2.49 9.14
C SER A 19 -13.55 -3.75 9.81
N GLY A 20 -12.98 -3.62 11.01
CA GLY A 20 -12.48 -4.75 11.78
C GLY A 20 -10.97 -4.76 11.86
N ARG A 21 -10.36 -5.95 11.86
CA ARG A 21 -8.90 -6.09 12.01
C ARG A 21 -8.21 -5.55 10.76
N PRO A 22 -7.12 -4.77 10.89
CA PRO A 22 -6.37 -4.30 9.73
C PRO A 22 -5.75 -5.46 8.97
N LEU A 23 -5.90 -5.45 7.64
CA LEU A 23 -5.30 -6.40 6.72
C LEU A 23 -4.54 -5.64 5.63
N LEU A 24 -3.22 -5.72 5.69
CA LEU A 24 -2.31 -5.12 4.70
C LEU A 24 -2.19 -6.03 3.48
N LEU A 25 -2.49 -5.49 2.30
CA LEU A 25 -2.54 -6.22 1.03
C LEU A 25 -1.43 -5.74 0.10
N LEU A 26 -0.34 -6.51 0.05
CA LEU A 26 0.85 -6.17 -0.75
C LEU A 26 0.75 -6.78 -2.15
N HIS A 27 0.87 -5.95 -3.19
CA HIS A 27 0.92 -6.43 -4.56
C HIS A 27 2.32 -6.93 -4.95
N GLY A 28 2.41 -7.68 -6.05
CA GLY A 28 3.67 -8.14 -6.64
C GLY A 28 4.27 -7.16 -7.66
N PHE A 29 5.30 -7.60 -8.36
CA PHE A 29 5.94 -6.84 -9.45
C PHE A 29 4.92 -6.41 -10.51
N THR A 30 5.08 -5.19 -11.04
CA THR A 30 4.18 -4.51 -11.98
C THR A 30 2.75 -4.25 -11.49
N GLY A 31 2.43 -4.62 -10.25
CA GLY A 31 1.12 -4.44 -9.65
C GLY A 31 0.90 -3.04 -9.05
N SER A 32 -0.28 -2.88 -8.47
CA SER A 32 -0.67 -1.74 -7.63
C SER A 32 -1.73 -2.21 -6.63
N GLY A 33 -2.04 -1.38 -5.64
CA GLY A 33 -3.12 -1.66 -4.68
C GLY A 33 -4.45 -1.94 -5.37
N ALA A 34 -4.70 -1.35 -6.55
CA ALA A 34 -5.94 -1.55 -7.31
C ALA A 34 -6.24 -3.02 -7.65
N GLY A 35 -5.22 -3.88 -7.76
CA GLY A 35 -5.40 -5.31 -8.02
C GLY A 35 -6.22 -6.04 -6.94
N TRP A 36 -6.33 -5.45 -5.75
CA TRP A 36 -7.08 -5.99 -4.63
C TRP A 36 -8.56 -5.59 -4.60
N GLU A 37 -9.01 -4.68 -5.48
CA GLU A 37 -10.39 -4.19 -5.50
C GLU A 37 -11.46 -5.31 -5.56
N PRO A 38 -11.29 -6.39 -6.36
CA PRO A 38 -12.27 -7.48 -6.41
C PRO A 38 -12.54 -8.17 -5.07
N PHE A 39 -11.61 -8.10 -4.12
CA PHE A 39 -11.73 -8.73 -2.81
C PHE A 39 -12.42 -7.85 -1.77
N ARG A 40 -12.66 -6.56 -2.09
CA ARG A 40 -13.20 -5.59 -1.14
C ARG A 40 -14.53 -6.03 -0.52
N ALA A 41 -15.45 -6.55 -1.34
CA ALA A 41 -16.76 -6.95 -0.85
C ALA A 41 -16.68 -8.19 0.05
N ALA A 42 -15.84 -9.17 -0.30
CA ALA A 42 -15.71 -10.42 0.42
C ALA A 42 -14.96 -10.27 1.75
N TRP A 43 -13.88 -9.48 1.78
CA TRP A 43 -13.04 -9.35 2.96
C TRP A 43 -13.33 -8.10 3.79
N GLY A 44 -13.92 -7.06 3.20
CA GLY A 44 -14.20 -5.80 3.88
C GLY A 44 -15.27 -5.89 4.97
N ALA A 45 -16.00 -7.01 5.06
CA ALA A 45 -16.94 -7.30 6.14
C ALA A 45 -16.23 -7.61 7.47
N ASP A 46 -15.07 -8.26 7.41
CA ASP A 46 -14.33 -8.74 8.59
C ASP A 46 -13.03 -7.95 8.85
N TYR A 47 -12.50 -7.31 7.80
CA TYR A 47 -11.21 -6.63 7.83
C TYR A 47 -11.31 -5.18 7.35
N GLN A 48 -10.52 -4.32 7.99
CA GLN A 48 -10.13 -3.05 7.40
C GLN A 48 -9.01 -3.33 6.40
N LEU A 49 -9.34 -3.32 5.12
CA LEU A 49 -8.38 -3.54 4.05
C LEU A 49 -7.51 -2.29 3.88
N ILE A 50 -6.20 -2.48 3.75
CA ILE A 50 -5.22 -1.44 3.48
C ILE A 50 -4.35 -1.93 2.32
N ALA A 51 -4.48 -1.30 1.17
CA ALA A 51 -3.82 -1.73 -0.06
C ALA A 51 -2.99 -0.56 -0.63
N PRO A 52 -1.72 -0.44 -0.23
CA PRO A 52 -0.81 0.56 -0.78
C PRO A 52 -0.40 0.23 -2.20
N ASP A 53 -0.09 1.28 -2.95
CA ASP A 53 0.84 1.16 -4.07
C ASP A 53 2.26 1.17 -3.47
N ILE A 54 2.99 0.06 -3.56
CA ILE A 54 4.39 -0.04 -3.09
C ILE A 54 5.23 0.98 -3.87
N LEU A 55 6.23 1.58 -3.22
CA LEU A 55 7.13 2.57 -3.82
C LEU A 55 7.55 2.20 -5.26
N GLY A 56 7.50 3.17 -6.17
CA GLY A 56 7.77 2.98 -7.59
C GLY A 56 6.61 2.40 -8.41
N HIS A 57 5.45 2.14 -7.80
CA HIS A 57 4.28 1.60 -8.50
C HIS A 57 3.05 2.49 -8.32
N GLY A 58 2.07 2.29 -9.21
CA GLY A 58 0.76 2.94 -9.14
C GLY A 58 0.88 4.46 -9.06
N ARG A 59 0.32 5.03 -7.99
CA ARG A 59 0.34 6.48 -7.71
C ARG A 59 1.29 6.89 -6.58
N SER A 60 2.01 5.95 -5.99
CA SER A 60 3.07 6.28 -5.01
C SER A 60 4.29 6.87 -5.71
N ALA A 61 5.13 7.57 -4.95
CA ALA A 61 6.35 8.16 -5.48
C ALA A 61 7.30 7.09 -6.07
N ALA A 62 8.11 7.52 -7.03
CA ALA A 62 9.15 6.72 -7.68
C ALA A 62 10.50 7.45 -7.56
N PRO A 63 11.10 7.52 -6.35
CA PRO A 63 12.38 8.20 -6.15
C PRO A 63 13.49 7.55 -6.99
N ALA A 64 14.43 8.36 -7.46
CA ALA A 64 15.54 7.88 -8.28
C ALA A 64 16.62 7.12 -7.48
N ASP A 65 16.64 7.29 -6.15
CA ASP A 65 17.61 6.65 -5.27
C ASP A 65 17.31 5.14 -5.13
N PRO A 66 18.18 4.24 -5.65
CA PRO A 66 17.97 2.81 -5.54
C PRO A 66 17.96 2.30 -4.08
N ALA A 67 18.55 3.02 -3.13
CA ALA A 67 18.56 2.63 -1.72
C ALA A 67 17.15 2.59 -1.09
N ARG A 68 16.19 3.36 -1.65
CA ARG A 68 14.80 3.36 -1.20
C ARG A 68 14.05 2.07 -1.54
N TYR A 69 14.53 1.26 -2.48
CA TYR A 69 13.88 0.03 -2.93
C TYR A 69 14.43 -1.24 -2.27
N THR A 70 15.29 -1.10 -1.25
CA THR A 70 15.72 -2.26 -0.46
C THR A 70 14.53 -2.86 0.29
N MET A 71 14.53 -4.18 0.50
CA MET A 71 13.45 -4.85 1.26
C MET A 71 13.26 -4.25 2.66
N ALA A 72 14.35 -3.87 3.33
CA ALA A 72 14.30 -3.26 4.63
C ALA A 72 13.64 -1.86 4.61
N ALA A 73 13.97 -1.04 3.62
CA ALA A 73 13.38 0.29 3.47
C ALA A 73 11.87 0.20 3.18
N VAL A 74 11.48 -0.64 2.22
CA VAL A 74 10.06 -0.83 1.87
C VAL A 74 9.27 -1.43 3.04
N ALA A 75 9.84 -2.40 3.77
CA ALA A 75 9.20 -2.95 4.96
C ALA A 75 9.03 -1.90 6.07
N ALA A 76 10.01 -1.00 6.26
CA ALA A 76 9.90 0.10 7.22
C ALA A 76 8.79 1.09 6.81
N ASP A 77 8.59 1.33 5.52
CA ASP A 77 7.46 2.12 5.03
C ASP A 77 6.13 1.44 5.40
N MET A 78 6.01 0.12 5.19
CA MET A 78 4.79 -0.65 5.52
C MET A 78 4.48 -0.71 7.01
N VAL A 79 5.49 -0.66 7.88
CA VAL A 79 5.30 -0.59 9.34
C VAL A 79 4.77 0.78 9.77
N ALA A 80 5.11 1.84 9.03
CA ALA A 80 4.68 3.21 9.32
C ALA A 80 3.29 3.55 8.74
N LEU A 81 2.75 2.69 7.86
CA LEU A 81 1.43 2.83 7.23
C LEU A 81 0.32 2.29 8.14
#